data_AF-A0A5S5C2C1-F1
#
_entry.id   AF-A0A5S5C2C1-F1
#
_cell.length_a   1.000
_cell.length_b   1.000
_cell.length_c   1.000
_cell.angle_alpha   90.00
_cell.angle_beta   90.00
_cell.angle_gamma   90.00
#
_symmetry.space_group_name_H-M   'P 1'
#
loop_
_entity.id
_entity.type
_entity.pdbx_description
1 polymer ?
#
loop_
_entity_poly.entity_id
_entity_poly.type
_entity_poly.pdbx_seq_one_letter_code
_entity_poly.pdbx_strand_id
1 'polypeptide(L)'
;MSLLSEHVIPGDHGKIFETNAKSRKDLERVQSFICELEAVRDVLINENVFPRQLTVHTSALLKVKDVERQVLKAGFHVVPKAIFPI
;
A
#
# COMPACT_ATOMS: atom_id res chain seq x y z
N MET A 1 -18.86 5.40 -3.25
CA MET A 1 -17.63 5.91 -3.87
C MET A 1 -17.16 7.10 -3.04
N SER A 2 -16.08 6.97 -2.26
CA SER A 2 -15.51 8.06 -1.46
C SER A 2 -14.07 8.31 -1.92
N LEU A 3 -13.64 9.57 -1.96
CA LEU A 3 -12.27 9.95 -2.29
C LEU A 3 -11.25 9.20 -1.43
N LEU A 4 -11.57 8.97 -0.15
CA LEU A 4 -10.76 8.24 0.80
C LEU A 4 -10.65 6.74 0.47
N SER A 5 -11.63 6.17 -0.23
CA SER A 5 -11.58 4.77 -0.67
C SER A 5 -10.70 4.62 -1.91
N GLU A 6 -10.76 5.57 -2.83
CA GLU A 6 -10.12 5.48 -4.15
C GLU A 6 -8.69 6.04 -4.20
N HIS A 7 -8.32 6.88 -3.25
CA HIS A 7 -7.03 7.56 -3.22
C HIS A 7 -6.26 7.29 -1.92
N VAL A 8 -4.94 7.43 -2.00
CA VAL A 8 -4.03 7.60 -0.87
C VAL A 8 -3.84 9.11 -0.71
N ILE A 9 -4.24 9.63 0.45
CA ILE A 9 -4.19 11.06 0.74
C ILE A 9 -2.80 11.42 1.23
N PRO A 10 -2.19 12.51 0.71
CA PRO A 10 -0.89 12.95 1.18
C PRO A 10 -0.90 13.39 2.64
N GLY A 11 0.23 13.19 3.32
CA GLY A 11 0.43 13.53 4.74
C GLY A 11 0.78 12.33 5.60
N ASP A 12 0.60 12.48 6.92
CA ASP A 12 1.15 11.53 7.89
C ASP A 12 0.23 10.36 8.26
N HIS A 13 -1.01 10.34 7.76
CA HIS A 13 -1.95 9.25 8.06
C HIS A 13 -1.59 7.97 7.31
N GLY A 14 -1.10 8.10 6.07
CA GLY A 14 -0.85 6.97 5.18
C GLY A 14 -2.11 6.16 4.89
N LYS A 15 -1.99 5.16 4.02
CA LYS A 15 -3.08 4.21 3.75
C LYS A 15 -2.57 2.79 3.91
N ILE A 16 -3.33 1.99 4.65
CA ILE A 16 -2.99 0.60 4.94
C ILE A 16 -3.45 -0.28 3.79
N PHE A 17 -2.56 -1.14 3.31
CA PHE A 17 -2.82 -2.17 2.33
C PHE A 17 -2.50 -3.53 2.94
N GLU A 18 -3.28 -4.54 2.57
CA GLU A 18 -3.02 -5.93 2.88
C GLU A 18 -2.44 -6.61 1.65
N THR A 19 -1.44 -7.48 1.84
CA THR A 19 -0.76 -8.17 0.74
C THR A 19 -0.76 -9.68 0.93
N ASN A 20 -0.68 -10.40 -0.20
CA ASN A 20 -0.50 -11.85 -0.23
C ASN A 20 0.98 -12.29 -0.09
N ALA A 21 1.93 -11.36 -0.02
CA ALA A 21 3.33 -11.65 0.25
C ALA A 21 3.51 -12.27 1.66
N LYS A 22 4.26 -13.38 1.74
CA LYS A 22 4.42 -14.17 2.97
C LYS A 22 5.80 -14.05 3.59
N SER A 23 6.84 -13.98 2.76
CA SER A 23 8.22 -13.88 3.23
C SER A 23 8.66 -12.42 3.35
N ARG A 24 9.65 -12.16 4.22
CA ARG A 24 10.24 -10.83 4.36
C ARG A 24 10.84 -10.31 3.06
N LYS A 25 11.50 -11.18 2.29
CA LYS A 25 12.06 -10.81 0.97
C LYS A 25 10.96 -10.38 -0.02
N ASP A 26 9.81 -11.05 0.01
CA ASP A 26 8.67 -10.67 -0.84
C ASP A 26 8.10 -9.33 -0.40
N LEU A 27 7.99 -9.08 0.91
CA LEU A 27 7.52 -7.80 1.45
C LEU A 27 8.46 -6.65 1.10
N GLU A 28 9.76 -6.83 1.24
CA GLU A 28 10.79 -5.86 0.83
C GLU A 28 10.74 -5.59 -0.68
N ARG A 29 10.45 -6.62 -1.49
CA ARG A 29 10.24 -6.46 -2.94
C ARG A 29 8.99 -5.64 -3.23
N VAL A 30 7.85 -5.96 -2.61
CA VAL A 30 6.60 -5.19 -2.78
C VAL A 30 6.81 -3.74 -2.35
N GLN A 31 7.45 -3.51 -1.20
CA GLN A 31 7.80 -2.19 -0.68
C GLN A 31 8.62 -1.39 -1.70
N SER A 32 9.69 -1.99 -2.25
CA SER A 32 10.56 -1.35 -3.24
C SER A 32 9.78 -0.91 -4.48
N PHE A 33 8.90 -1.77 -5.00
CA PHE A 33 8.06 -1.44 -6.16
C PHE A 33 7.08 -0.30 -5.88
N ILE A 34 6.52 -0.21 -4.67
CA ILE A 34 5.63 0.89 -4.29
C ILE A 34 6.43 2.19 -4.18
N CYS A 35 7.64 2.15 -3.62
CA CYS A 35 8.53 3.31 -3.51
C CYS A 35 9.01 3.87 -4.86
N GLU A 36 8.92 3.10 -5.96
CA GLU A 36 9.21 3.60 -7.31
C GLU A 36 8.19 4.63 -7.81
N LEU A 37 7.01 4.72 -7.19
CA LEU A 37 6.02 5.73 -7.54
C LEU A 37 6.48 7.09 -7.00
N GLU A 38 6.65 8.08 -7.88
CA GLU A 38 7.12 9.44 -7.51
C GLU A 38 6.29 10.11 -6.40
N ALA A 39 5.01 9.78 -6.31
CA ALA A 39 4.11 10.32 -5.29
C ALA A 39 4.28 9.65 -3.90
N VAL A 40 5.01 8.54 -3.80
CA VAL A 40 5.21 7.80 -2.54
C VAL A 40 6.41 8.39 -1.79
N ARG A 41 6.19 8.73 -0.53
CA ARG A 41 7.21 9.25 0.38
C ARG A 41 7.87 8.11 1.16
N ASP A 42 7.06 7.20 1.68
CA ASP A 42 7.53 6.12 2.54
C ASP A 42 6.51 4.96 2.56
N VAL A 43 6.99 3.75 2.84
CA VAL A 43 6.19 2.55 2.97
C VAL A 43 6.64 1.75 4.19
N LEU A 44 5.76 1.58 5.17
CA LEU A 44 6.05 0.86 6.40
C LEU A 44 5.46 -0.56 6.35
N ILE A 45 6.30 -1.57 6.59
CA ILE A 45 5.88 -2.98 6.65
C ILE A 45 5.45 -3.32 8.08
N ASN A 46 4.28 -3.94 8.23
CA ASN A 46 3.82 -4.51 9.49
C ASN A 46 3.73 -6.04 9.39
N GLU A 47 4.73 -6.71 9.96
CA GLU A 47 4.83 -8.17 10.05
C GLU A 47 4.18 -8.77 11.30
N ASN A 48 3.58 -7.96 12.16
CA ASN A 48 2.95 -8.45 13.41
C ASN A 48 1.48 -8.85 13.23
N VAL A 49 0.95 -8.67 12.02
CA VAL A 49 -0.46 -8.94 11.67
C VAL A 49 -0.55 -9.92 10.49
N PHE A 50 -1.70 -10.60 10.40
CA PHE A 50 -2.07 -11.45 9.28
C PHE A 50 -3.48 -11.08 8.80
N PRO A 51 -3.69 -10.77 7.50
CA PRO A 51 -2.68 -10.67 6.43
C PRO A 51 -1.59 -9.62 6.71
N ARG A 52 -0.43 -9.75 6.05
CA ARG A 52 0.68 -8.79 6.18
C ARG A 52 0.23 -7.43 5.68
N GLN A 53 0.61 -6.36 6.39
CA GLN A 53 0.17 -5.01 6.09
C GLN A 53 1.31 -4.10 5.65
N LEU A 54 1.00 -3.17 4.76
CA LEU A 54 1.88 -2.14 4.23
C LEU A 54 1.18 -0.79 4.41
N THR A 55 1.82 0.15 5.09
CA THR A 55 1.29 1.51 5.23
C THR A 55 2.02 2.41 4.25
N VAL A 56 1.30 2.91 3.26
CA VAL A 56 1.86 3.75 2.20
C VAL A 56 1.60 5.21 2.53
N HIS A 57 2.65 6.00 2.70
CA HIS A 57 2.60 7.44 2.85
C HIS A 57 2.96 8.11 1.53
N THR A 58 2.16 9.09 1.12
CA THR A 58 2.38 9.83 -0.12
C THR A 58 2.63 11.30 0.14
N SER A 59 3.42 11.94 -0.73
CA SER A 59 3.62 13.38 -0.79
C SER A 59 2.57 14.07 -1.66
N ALA A 60 1.96 13.33 -2.58
CA ALA A 60 0.89 13.78 -3.46
C ALA A 60 -0.32 12.84 -3.43
N LEU A 61 -1.42 13.27 -4.03
CA LEU A 61 -2.62 12.44 -4.20
C LEU A 61 -2.31 11.29 -5.18
N LEU A 62 -2.43 10.06 -4.71
CA LEU A 62 -2.14 8.86 -5.50
C LEU A 62 -3.38 7.97 -5.56
N LYS A 63 -3.70 7.38 -6.72
CA LYS A 63 -4.83 6.44 -6.80
C LYS A 63 -4.41 5.10 -6.23
N VAL A 64 -5.31 4.48 -5.47
CA VAL A 64 -5.15 3.10 -4.98
C VAL A 64 -4.85 2.14 -6.13
N LYS A 65 -5.54 2.31 -7.26
CA LYS A 65 -5.34 1.50 -8.46
C LYS A 65 -3.92 1.58 -9.04
N ASP A 66 -3.24 2.70 -8.86
CA ASP A 66 -1.85 2.86 -9.36
C ASP A 66 -0.89 2.06 -8.48
N VAL A 67 -1.12 2.05 -7.16
CA VAL A 67 -0.39 1.19 -6.21
C VAL A 67 -0.64 -0.30 -6.53
N GLU A 68 -1.91 -0.70 -6.70
CA GLU A 68 -2.27 -2.07 -7.05
C GLU A 68 -1.59 -2.54 -8.34
N ARG A 69 -1.63 -1.72 -9.40
CA ARG A 69 -0.98 -2.00 -10.68
C ARG A 69 0.53 -2.10 -10.56
N GLN A 70 1.15 -1.25 -9.75
CA GLN A 70 2.59 -1.27 -9.56
C GLN A 70 3.03 -2.55 -8.85
N VAL A 71 2.30 -2.97 -7.81
CA VAL A 71 2.58 -4.21 -7.08
C VAL A 71 2.28 -5.46 -7.92
N LEU A 72 1.27 -5.40 -8.80
CA LEU A 72 1.00 -6.46 -9.78
C LEU A 72 2.22 -6.76 -10.67
N LYS A 73 3.03 -5.76 -11.04
CA LYS A 73 4.28 -5.96 -11.80
C LYS A 73 5.32 -6.76 -11.01
N ALA A 74 5.29 -6.69 -9.68
CA ALA A 74 6.15 -7.49 -8.82
C ALA A 74 5.66 -8.95 -8.69
N GLY A 75 4.48 -9.28 -9.21
CA GLY A 75 3.85 -10.60 -9.10
C GLY A 75 3.00 -10.79 -7.84
N PHE A 76 2.66 -9.70 -7.15
CA PHE A 76 1.89 -9.73 -5.90
C PHE A 76 0.58 -8.96 -6.01
N HIS A 77 -0.29 -9.17 -5.04
CA HIS A 77 -1.52 -8.43 -4.89
C HIS A 77 -1.48 -7.62 -3.59
N VAL A 78 -1.98 -6.40 -3.68
CA VAL A 78 -2.29 -5.55 -2.54
C VAL A 78 -3.75 -5.12 -2.64
N VAL A 79 -4.41 -5.00 -1.50
CA VAL A 79 -5.78 -4.50 -1.41
C VAL A 79 -5.81 -3.46 -0.30
N PRO A 80 -6.40 -2.28 -0.51
CA PRO A 80 -6.54 -1.30 0.56
C PRO A 80 -7.38 -1.88 1.69
N LYS A 81 -6.88 -1.81 2.92
CA LYS A 81 -7.68 -2.15 4.09
C LYS A 81 -8.78 -1.11 4.23
N ALA A 82 -10.03 -1.53 4.07
CA ALA A 82 -11.14 -0.62 4.21
C ALA A 82 -11.24 -0.14 5.66
N ILE A 83 -11.35 1.17 5.86
CA ILE A 83 -11.74 1.76 7.14
C ILE A 83 -13.26 1.62 7.21
N PHE A 84 -13.77 0.43 7.52
CA PHE A 84 -15.15 0.30 7.97
C PHE A 84 -15.12 -0.08 9.44
N PRO A 85 -15.54 0.82 10.36
CA PRO A 85 -16.30 0.34 11.48
C PRO A 85 -17.61 -0.22 10.90
N ILE A 86 -17.92 -1.45 11.29
CA ILE A 86 -19.20 -2.13 11.08
C ILE A 86 -20.37 -1.23 11.49
#